data_AF-A0A6A4DG73-F1
#
_entry.id   AF-A0A6A4DG73-F1
#
_cell.length_a   1.000
_cell.length_b   1.000
_cell.length_c   1.000
_cell.angle_alpha   90.00
_cell.angle_beta   90.00
_cell.angle_gamma   90.00
#
_symmetry.space_group_name_H-M   'P 1'
#
loop_
_entity.id
_entity.type
_entity.pdbx_description
1 polymer ?
#
loop_
_entity_poly.entity_id
_entity_poly.type
_entity_poly.pdbx_seq_one_letter_code
_entity_poly.pdbx_strand_id
1 'polypeptide(L)'
;MPLRYFSEPQAADVNILMDASDLGDCALHPARKLYIQVQFDEAEKLLMAQGLLSSNVREQLSAVWAVLCWGHDLRPTSGDDLTHIKFWIDNRSAVPWCNNLSSRDSMAQELNRC
;
A
#
# COMPACT_ATOMS: atom_id res chain seq x y z
N MET A 1 -7.77 16.07 12.10
CA MET A 1 -6.71 15.19 12.65
C MET A 1 -6.65 15.36 14.16
N PRO A 2 -7.11 14.37 14.95
CA PRO A 2 -7.07 14.39 16.41
C PRO A 2 -5.65 14.57 16.99
N LEU A 3 -5.53 15.20 18.16
CA LEU A 3 -4.23 15.52 18.79
C LEU A 3 -3.39 14.26 19.12
N ARG A 4 -4.06 13.12 19.37
CA ARG A 4 -3.43 11.82 19.68
C ARG A 4 -2.44 11.33 18.61
N TYR A 5 -2.59 11.80 17.37
CA TYR A 5 -1.70 11.48 16.25
C TYR A 5 -0.38 12.26 16.24
N PHE A 6 -0.25 13.27 17.12
CA PHE A 6 0.96 14.10 17.24
C PHE A 6 1.75 13.82 18.53
N SER A 7 1.25 12.94 19.40
CA SER A 7 1.99 12.36 20.52
C SER A 7 2.75 11.08 20.10
N GLU A 8 3.50 10.45 21.02
CA GLU A 8 4.39 9.28 20.80
C GLU A 8 3.92 8.24 19.75
N PRO A 9 4.84 7.45 19.13
CA PRO A 9 4.49 6.50 18.06
C PRO A 9 3.40 5.53 18.50
N GLN A 10 2.17 5.77 18.04
CA GLN A 10 1.03 4.95 18.41
C GLN A 10 1.09 3.61 17.66
N ALA A 11 0.67 2.52 18.32
CA ALA A 11 0.42 1.27 17.64
C ALA A 11 -0.63 1.48 16.54
N ALA A 12 -0.41 0.89 15.38
CA ALA A 12 -1.40 0.94 14.30
C ALA A 12 -2.60 0.06 14.67
N ASP A 13 -3.81 0.55 14.39
CA ASP A 13 -5.05 -0.21 14.57
C ASP A 13 -5.07 -1.43 13.63
N VAL A 14 -4.47 -1.27 12.44
CA VAL A 14 -4.41 -2.29 11.40
C VAL A 14 -2.99 -2.38 10.86
N ASN A 15 -2.47 -3.61 10.77
CA ASN A 15 -1.19 -3.90 10.13
C ASN A 15 -1.43 -4.72 8.87
N ILE A 16 -0.95 -4.22 7.75
CA ILE A 16 -0.98 -4.90 6.45
C ILE A 16 0.46 -5.20 6.05
N LEU A 17 0.76 -6.46 5.76
CA LEU A 17 2.07 -6.88 5.26
C LEU A 17 2.00 -6.94 3.74
N MET A 18 2.94 -6.35 3.03
CA MET A 18 2.96 -6.40 1.57
C MET A 18 4.30 -6.87 1.04
N ASP A 19 4.24 -7.39 -0.18
CA ASP A 19 5.40 -7.78 -0.97
C ASP A 19 5.00 -7.67 -2.45
N ALA A 20 6.01 -7.53 -3.31
CA ALA A 20 5.84 -7.52 -4.76
C ALA A 20 7.02 -8.21 -5.43
N SER A 21 6.73 -8.91 -6.53
CA SER A 21 7.69 -9.65 -7.32
C SER A 21 7.47 -9.43 -8.81
N ASP A 22 8.35 -10.01 -9.64
CA ASP A 22 8.15 -10.03 -11.10
C ASP A 22 6.95 -10.92 -11.52
N LEU A 23 6.41 -11.73 -10.60
CA LEU A 23 5.23 -12.56 -10.85
C LEU A 23 3.92 -11.85 -10.48
N GLY A 24 3.97 -10.83 -9.63
CA GLY A 24 2.78 -10.27 -9.02
C GLY A 24 2.99 -9.65 -7.66
N ASP A 25 1.88 -9.14 -7.13
CA ASP A 25 1.77 -8.43 -5.87
C ASP A 25 1.04 -9.29 -4.82
N CYS A 26 1.36 -9.05 -3.54
CA CYS A 26 0.57 -9.60 -2.46
C CYS A 26 0.42 -8.64 -1.28
N ALA A 27 -0.69 -8.82 -0.56
CA ALA A 27 -0.93 -8.16 0.72
C ALA A 27 -1.60 -9.14 1.69
N LEU A 28 -1.17 -9.11 2.95
CA LEU A 28 -1.73 -9.91 4.04
C LEU A 28 -2.36 -8.98 5.06
N HIS A 29 -3.56 -9.33 5.51
CA HIS A 29 -4.20 -8.74 6.69
C HIS A 29 -4.23 -9.81 7.79
N PRO A 30 -3.19 -9.90 8.64
CA PRO A 30 -3.04 -11.02 9.57
C PRO A 30 -4.17 -11.12 10.59
N ALA A 31 -4.62 -9.98 11.13
CA ALA A 31 -5.69 -9.94 12.14
C ALA A 31 -7.02 -10.51 11.63
N ARG A 32 -7.31 -10.36 10.33
CA ARG A 32 -8.54 -10.90 9.70
C ARG A 32 -8.31 -12.22 8.95
N LYS A 33 -7.08 -12.72 8.89
CA LYS A 33 -6.69 -13.90 8.10
C LYS A 33 -7.08 -13.78 6.62
N LEU A 34 -6.98 -12.57 6.07
CA LEU A 34 -7.25 -12.29 4.66
C LEU A 34 -5.94 -12.09 3.92
N TYR A 35 -5.94 -12.40 2.63
CA TYR A 35 -4.84 -12.13 1.72
C TYR A 35 -5.36 -11.67 0.36
N ILE A 36 -4.52 -10.89 -0.31
CA ILE A 36 -4.63 -10.52 -1.72
C ILE A 36 -3.43 -11.11 -2.43
N GLN A 37 -3.66 -11.72 -3.58
CA GLN A 37 -2.64 -12.15 -4.50
C GLN A 37 -3.06 -11.73 -5.90
N VAL A 38 -2.21 -10.94 -6.55
CA VAL A 38 -2.42 -10.49 -7.92
C VAL A 38 -1.33 -11.13 -8.75
N GLN A 39 -1.70 -11.81 -9.83
CA GLN A 39 -0.77 -12.37 -10.79
C GLN A 39 -0.67 -11.41 -11.97
N PHE A 40 0.55 -11.01 -12.30
CA PHE A 40 0.82 -10.19 -13.48
C PHE A 40 0.72 -11.00 -14.76
N ASP A 41 0.05 -10.42 -15.75
CA ASP A 41 -0.07 -10.96 -17.08
C ASP A 41 1.00 -10.36 -18.02
N GLU A 42 0.88 -10.63 -19.32
CA GLU A 42 1.86 -10.18 -20.30
C GLU A 42 1.91 -8.65 -20.46
N ALA A 43 0.82 -7.94 -20.15
CA ALA A 43 0.80 -6.48 -20.18
C ALA A 43 1.67 -5.89 -19.07
N GLU A 44 1.55 -6.37 -17.84
CA GLU A 44 2.41 -5.90 -16.73
C GLU A 44 3.88 -6.26 -16.97
N LYS A 45 4.16 -7.46 -17.49
CA LYS A 45 5.53 -7.85 -17.86
C LYS A 45 6.12 -6.93 -18.94
N LEU A 46 5.30 -6.50 -19.90
CA LEU A 46 5.74 -5.54 -20.91
C LEU A 46 6.06 -4.17 -20.29
N LEU A 47 5.23 -3.70 -19.35
CA LEU A 47 5.49 -2.45 -18.61
C LEU A 47 6.76 -2.53 -17.76
N MET A 48 7.04 -3.68 -17.14
CA MET A 48 8.30 -3.94 -16.44
C MET A 48 9.50 -3.86 -17.39
N ALA A 49 9.41 -4.48 -18.57
CA ALA A 49 10.47 -4.45 -19.58
C ALA A 49 10.74 -3.02 -20.11
N GLN A 50 9.73 -2.15 -20.09
CA GLN A 50 9.85 -0.73 -20.43
C GLN A 50 10.35 0.14 -19.27
N GLY A 51 10.53 -0.44 -18.07
CA GLY A 51 10.94 0.28 -16.86
C GLY A 51 9.82 1.12 -16.23
N LEU A 52 8.58 0.98 -16.70
CA LEU A 52 7.43 1.74 -16.22
C LEU A 52 6.88 1.13 -14.92
N LEU A 53 6.86 -0.21 -14.81
CA LEU A 53 6.39 -0.93 -13.63
C LEU A 53 7.58 -1.37 -12.75
N SER A 54 8.30 -0.38 -12.18
CA SER A 54 9.47 -0.63 -11.33
C SER A 54 9.10 -1.35 -10.02
N SER A 55 10.08 -1.94 -9.33
CA SER A 55 9.87 -2.59 -8.02
C SER A 55 9.15 -1.68 -7.02
N ASN A 56 9.53 -0.40 -6.95
CA ASN A 56 8.90 0.58 -6.06
C ASN A 56 7.44 0.82 -6.40
N VAL A 57 7.10 0.89 -7.69
CA VAL A 57 5.73 1.10 -8.15
C VAL A 57 4.87 -0.12 -7.84
N ARG A 58 5.42 -1.33 -7.99
CA ARG A 58 4.71 -2.58 -7.66
C ARG A 58 4.41 -2.70 -6.17
N GLU A 59 5.35 -2.37 -5.30
CA GLU A 59 5.07 -2.38 -3.85
C GLU A 59 4.05 -1.32 -3.45
N GLN A 60 4.08 -0.14 -4.09
CA GLN A 60 3.03 0.84 -3.92
C GLN A 60 1.67 0.33 -4.44
N LEU A 61 1.66 -0.44 -5.53
CA LEU A 61 0.46 -1.07 -6.07
C LEU A 61 -0.13 -2.10 -5.09
N SER A 62 0.69 -2.88 -4.39
CA SER A 62 0.23 -3.75 -3.28
C SER A 62 -0.52 -2.97 -2.19
N ALA A 63 -0.07 -1.75 -1.87
CA ALA A 63 -0.76 -0.87 -0.93
C ALA A 63 -2.13 -0.43 -1.46
N VAL A 64 -2.18 -0.01 -2.73
CA VAL A 64 -3.42 0.40 -3.40
C VAL A 64 -4.43 -0.75 -3.44
N TRP A 65 -4.00 -1.97 -3.76
CA TRP A 65 -4.88 -3.14 -3.71
C TRP A 65 -5.49 -3.37 -2.34
N ALA A 66 -4.68 -3.29 -1.28
CA ALA A 66 -5.19 -3.43 0.09
C ALA A 66 -6.20 -2.33 0.46
N VAL A 67 -5.97 -1.07 0.06
CA VAL A 67 -6.90 0.03 0.28
C VAL A 67 -8.20 -0.16 -0.51
N LEU A 68 -8.13 -0.57 -1.78
CA LEU A 68 -9.30 -0.79 -2.62
C LEU A 68 -10.15 -1.96 -2.13
N CYS A 69 -9.53 -3.07 -1.73
CA CYS A 69 -10.25 -4.27 -1.32
C CYS A 69 -10.76 -4.21 0.13
N TRP A 70 -10.00 -3.60 1.05
CA TRP A 70 -10.31 -3.63 2.49
C TRP A 70 -10.67 -2.26 3.07
N GLY A 71 -10.38 -1.16 2.38
CA GLY A 71 -10.52 0.19 2.94
C GLY A 71 -11.93 0.53 3.42
N HIS A 72 -12.98 -0.01 2.79
CA HIS A 72 -14.35 0.14 3.27
C HIS A 72 -14.57 -0.51 4.66
N ASP A 73 -14.03 -1.70 4.88
CA ASP A 73 -14.18 -2.45 6.12
C ASP A 73 -13.31 -1.91 7.26
N LEU A 74 -12.26 -1.17 6.92
CA LEU A 74 -11.33 -0.57 7.88
C LEU A 74 -11.80 0.82 8.34
N ARG A 75 -12.98 1.27 7.92
CA ARG A 75 -13.53 2.55 8.35
C ARG A 75 -13.94 2.49 9.84
N PRO A 76 -13.69 3.56 10.60
CA PRO A 76 -14.11 3.63 11.99
C PRO A 76 -15.63 3.62 12.11
N THR A 77 -16.15 2.91 13.11
CA THR A 77 -17.58 2.76 13.38
C THR A 77 -18.23 4.05 13.90
N SER A 78 -17.43 4.96 14.45
CA SER A 78 -17.84 6.25 15.01
C SER A 78 -17.33 7.40 14.14
N GLY A 79 -18.22 8.31 13.76
CA GLY A 79 -18.00 9.31 12.70
C GLY A 79 -16.89 10.35 12.92
N ASP A 80 -16.37 10.48 14.14
CA ASP A 80 -15.26 11.39 14.47
C ASP A 80 -13.90 10.69 14.64
N ASP A 81 -13.88 9.35 14.54
CA ASP A 81 -12.64 8.59 14.74
C ASP A 81 -11.89 8.37 13.42
N LEU A 82 -10.57 8.17 13.52
CA LEU A 82 -9.71 7.78 12.38
C LEU A 82 -9.11 6.42 12.67
N THR A 83 -8.94 5.60 11.63
CA THR A 83 -8.28 4.29 11.70
C THR A 83 -6.86 4.43 11.16
N HIS A 84 -5.88 4.22 12.03
CA HIS A 84 -4.46 4.22 11.66
C HIS A 84 -4.07 2.86 11.08
N ILE A 85 -3.87 2.83 9.76
CA ILE A 85 -3.41 1.65 9.03
C ILE A 85 -1.91 1.79 8.76
N LYS A 86 -1.14 0.76 9.08
CA LYS A 86 0.29 0.68 8.77
C LYS A 86 0.55 -0.41 7.74
N PHE A 87 1.18 -0.02 6.65
CA PHE A 87 1.67 -0.91 5.61
C PHE A 87 3.14 -1.23 5.85
N TRP A 88 3.47 -2.52 5.83
CA TRP A 88 4.83 -3.02 6.03
C TRP A 88 5.42 -3.42 4.69
N ILE A 89 6.43 -2.66 4.27
CA ILE A 89 7.11 -2.74 2.99
C ILE A 89 8.53 -3.26 3.26
N ASP A 90 9.00 -4.26 2.53
CA ASP A 90 10.34 -4.82 2.70
C ASP A 90 11.41 -4.14 1.84
N ASN A 91 11.02 -3.45 0.76
CA ASN A 91 11.92 -2.57 0.00
C ASN A 91 11.98 -1.17 0.60
N ARG A 92 13.11 -0.91 1.26
CA ARG A 92 13.42 0.39 1.86
C ARG A 92 13.36 1.56 0.87
N SER A 93 13.56 1.33 -0.43
CA SER A 93 13.53 2.41 -1.43
C SER A 93 12.11 2.80 -1.86
N ALA A 94 11.11 1.94 -1.64
CA ALA A 94 9.70 2.22 -1.88
C ALA A 94 9.05 3.01 -0.71
N VAL A 95 9.57 2.85 0.51
CA VAL A 95 9.03 3.50 1.72
C VAL A 95 8.93 5.04 1.60
N PRO A 96 9.95 5.79 1.14
CA PRO A 96 9.84 7.23 0.99
C PRO A 96 8.82 7.67 -0.07
N TRP A 97 8.55 6.84 -1.07
CA TRP A 97 7.60 7.15 -2.14
C TRP A 97 6.16 7.11 -1.62
N CYS A 98 5.86 6.08 -0.81
CA CYS A 98 4.56 5.95 -0.14
C CYS A 98 4.37 7.00 0.96
N ASN A 99 5.41 7.28 1.76
CA ASN A 99 5.28 8.20 2.90
C ASN A 99 5.25 9.68 2.49
N ASN A 100 6.05 10.08 1.51
CA ASN A 100 6.13 11.48 1.12
C ASN A 100 5.09 11.86 0.06
N LEU A 101 4.37 10.87 -0.49
CA LEU A 101 3.39 11.03 -1.58
C LEU A 101 3.93 11.89 -2.75
N SER A 102 5.25 11.87 -2.94
CA SER A 102 5.95 12.68 -3.91
C SER A 102 6.93 11.79 -4.67
N SER A 103 6.59 11.55 -5.93
CA SER A 103 7.44 10.83 -6.86
C SER A 103 7.51 11.60 -8.18
N ARG A 104 8.63 11.44 -8.90
CA ARG A 104 8.77 11.92 -10.29
C ARG A 104 8.26 10.89 -11.30
N ASP A 105 8.00 9.68 -10.86
CA ASP A 105 7.40 8.63 -11.65
C ASP A 105 5.89 8.88 -11.82
N SER A 106 5.41 8.88 -13.06
CA SER A 106 4.02 9.21 -13.37
C SER A 106 3.02 8.20 -12.82
N MET A 107 3.40 6.91 -12.78
CA MET A 107 2.51 5.86 -12.27
C MET A 107 2.45 5.91 -10.75
N ALA A 108 3.58 6.13 -10.07
CA ALA A 108 3.59 6.38 -8.62
C ALA A 108 2.74 7.60 -8.22
N GLN A 109 2.72 8.66 -9.03
CA GLN A 109 1.87 9.83 -8.81
C GLN A 109 0.37 9.51 -8.94
N GLU A 110 0.01 8.60 -9.85
CA GLU A 110 -1.37 8.13 -10.00
C GLU A 110 -1.79 7.29 -8.81
N LEU A 111 -0.95 6.34 -8.39
CA LEU A 111 -1.18 5.49 -7.22
C LEU A 111 -1.28 6.29 -5.90
N ASN A 112 -0.58 7.42 -5.79
CA ASN A 112 -0.71 8.33 -4.62
C ASN A 112 -2.09 8.98 -4.48
N ARG A 113 -2.97 8.89 -5.49
CA ARG A 113 -4.31 9.50 -5.48
C ARG A 113 -5.41 8.54 -5.03
N CYS A 114 -5.09 7.26 -4.84
CA CYS A 114 -6.03 6.21 -4.43
C CYS A 114 -6.20 6.21 -2.91
#